data_AF-A0A7C9AHI7-F1
#
_entry.id   AF-A0A7C9AHI7-F1
#
_cell.length_a   1.000
_cell.length_b   1.000
_cell.length_c   1.000
_cell.angle_alpha   90.00
_cell.angle_beta   90.00
_cell.angle_gamma   90.00
#
_symmetry.space_group_name_H-M   'P 1'
#
loop_
_entity.id
_entity.type
_entity.pdbx_description
1 polymer ?
#
loop_
_entity_poly.entity_id
_entity_poly.type
_entity_poly.pdbx_seq_one_letter_code
_entity_poly.pdbx_strand_id
1 'polypeptide(L)'
;LAAAAHAAANNSPFTIFYNPRASPAEFVVPFAKYNKAMYSQVSLGMRFRMMFETEECGVRRYMGTITGISDLDPVRWKNSQWRNLQVGWDESTAGERPNRVSVWDIEPVVTPFYICPPPFFRPKFPKQPGLPDDESDME
;
A
#
# COMPACT_ATOMS: atom_id res chain seq x y z
N LEU A 1 -11.37 -8.25 -23.96
CA LEU A 1 -10.26 -9.15 -24.36
C LEU A 1 -10.10 -9.23 -25.88
N ALA A 2 -11.15 -9.58 -26.65
CA ALA A 2 -11.07 -9.70 -28.11
C ALA A 2 -10.45 -8.47 -28.81
N ALA A 3 -10.89 -7.25 -28.48
CA ALA A 3 -10.36 -6.02 -29.07
C ALA A 3 -8.84 -5.85 -28.84
N ALA A 4 -8.37 -6.05 -27.60
CA ALA A 4 -6.95 -5.95 -27.25
C ALA A 4 -6.12 -7.05 -27.93
N ALA A 5 -6.64 -8.27 -28.01
CA ALA A 5 -5.97 -9.38 -28.69
C ALA A 5 -5.82 -9.12 -30.20
N HIS A 6 -6.88 -8.64 -30.86
CA HIS A 6 -6.83 -8.26 -32.27
C HIS A 6 -5.85 -7.12 -32.52
N ALA A 7 -5.89 -6.07 -31.69
CA ALA A 7 -5.01 -4.92 -31.79
C ALA A 7 -3.53 -5.28 -31.63
N ALA A 8 -3.20 -6.12 -30.65
CA ALA A 8 -1.84 -6.60 -30.42
C ALA A 8 -1.32 -7.46 -31.58
N ALA A 9 -2.14 -8.37 -32.12
CA ALA A 9 -1.75 -9.25 -33.22
C ALA A 9 -1.53 -8.49 -34.56
N ASN A 10 -2.29 -7.43 -34.79
CA ASN A 10 -2.25 -6.66 -36.04
C ASN A 10 -1.48 -5.33 -35.92
N ASN A 11 -0.87 -5.06 -34.76
CA ASN A 11 -0.20 -3.80 -34.45
C ASN A 11 -1.07 -2.56 -34.77
N SER A 12 -2.36 -2.64 -34.42
CA SER A 12 -3.35 -1.60 -34.70
C SER A 12 -3.79 -0.91 -33.40
N PRO A 13 -4.19 0.38 -33.44
CA PRO A 13 -4.72 1.05 -32.28
C PRO A 13 -6.07 0.46 -31.83
N PHE A 14 -6.40 0.63 -30.54
CA PHE A 14 -7.72 0.36 -29.99
C PHE A 14 -8.04 1.34 -28.87
N THR A 15 -9.33 1.52 -28.58
CA THR A 15 -9.80 2.48 -27.58
C THR A 15 -10.20 1.78 -26.28
N ILE A 16 -9.87 2.42 -25.16
CA ILE A 16 -10.30 2.04 -23.82
C ILE A 16 -10.96 3.25 -23.16
N PHE A 17 -11.91 3.00 -22.26
CA PHE A 17 -12.52 4.03 -21.44
C PHE A 17 -12.04 3.88 -20.00
N TYR A 18 -11.57 4.97 -19.41
CA TYR A 18 -11.10 5.01 -18.03
C TYR A 18 -11.99 5.92 -17.18
N ASN A 19 -12.55 5.36 -16.10
CA ASN A 19 -13.31 6.12 -15.10
C ASN A 19 -12.65 5.93 -13.72
N PRO A 20 -11.80 6.87 -13.27
CA PRO A 20 -11.04 6.73 -12.02
C PRO A 20 -11.94 6.64 -10.78
N ARG A 21 -13.17 7.18 -10.83
CA ARG A 21 -14.14 7.08 -9.73
C ARG A 21 -14.73 5.68 -9.57
N ALA A 22 -14.80 4.90 -10.65
CA ALA A 22 -15.37 3.55 -10.64
C ALA A 22 -14.33 2.47 -10.33
N SER A 23 -13.05 2.72 -10.62
CA SER A 23 -11.95 1.81 -10.30
C SER A 23 -10.70 2.61 -9.92
N PRO A 24 -10.30 2.59 -8.65
CA PRO A 24 -9.09 3.30 -8.20
C PRO A 24 -7.79 2.62 -8.65
N ALA A 25 -7.84 1.40 -9.19
CA ALA A 25 -6.65 0.70 -9.67
C ALA A 25 -6.30 1.11 -11.12
N GLU A 26 -5.12 1.73 -11.28
CA GLU A 26 -4.55 2.09 -12.58
C GLU A 26 -4.23 0.84 -13.40
N PHE A 27 -4.89 0.64 -14.54
CA PHE A 27 -4.60 -0.47 -15.47
C PHE A 27 -3.80 -0.05 -16.72
N VAL A 28 -3.56 1.25 -16.88
CA VAL A 28 -2.64 1.81 -17.89
C VAL A 28 -1.51 2.48 -17.12
N VAL A 29 -0.31 1.89 -17.18
CA VAL A 29 0.84 2.34 -16.41
C VAL A 29 1.96 2.73 -17.38
N PRO A 30 2.64 3.87 -17.19
CA PRO A 30 3.80 4.22 -17.99
C PRO A 30 4.84 3.10 -17.98
N PHE A 31 5.35 2.73 -19.16
CA PHE A 31 6.30 1.62 -19.30
C PHE A 31 7.54 1.78 -18.40
N ALA A 32 8.04 3.01 -18.23
CA ALA A 32 9.16 3.29 -17.33
C ALA A 32 8.85 2.98 -15.84
N LYS A 33 7.63 3.28 -15.37
CA LYS A 33 7.17 2.95 -14.00
C LYS A 33 7.08 1.44 -13.83
N TYR A 34 6.47 0.75 -14.79
CA TYR A 34 6.40 -0.72 -14.81
C TYR A 34 7.80 -1.35 -14.76
N ASN A 35 8.70 -0.94 -15.66
CA ASN A 35 10.03 -1.49 -15.77
C ASN A 35 10.85 -1.26 -14.48
N LYS A 36 10.78 -0.05 -13.90
CA LYS A 36 11.40 0.26 -12.60
C LYS A 36 10.89 -0.65 -11.49
N ALA A 37 9.58 -0.90 -11.44
CA ALA A 37 8.98 -1.78 -10.44
C ALA A 37 9.45 -3.23 -10.58
N MET A 38 9.66 -3.72 -11.81
CA MET A 38 10.18 -5.08 -12.05
C MET A 38 11.61 -5.30 -11.55
N TYR A 39 12.44 -4.25 -11.52
CA TYR A 39 13.78 -4.32 -10.93
C TYR A 39 13.78 -4.18 -9.41
N SER A 40 12.65 -3.80 -8.81
CA SER A 40 12.54 -3.73 -7.36
C SER A 40 12.33 -5.13 -6.79
N GLN A 41 13.26 -5.57 -5.94
CA GLN A 41 13.12 -6.82 -5.23
C GLN A 41 12.07 -6.65 -4.12
N VAL A 42 10.97 -7.41 -4.22
CA VAL A 42 9.93 -7.51 -3.20
C VAL A 42 9.97 -8.88 -2.53
N SER A 43 9.78 -8.91 -1.22
CA SER A 43 9.80 -10.14 -0.41
C SER A 43 8.72 -10.11 0.67
N LEU A 44 8.38 -11.28 1.20
CA LEU A 44 7.45 -11.39 2.33
C LEU A 44 8.02 -10.68 3.55
N GLY A 45 7.15 -9.99 4.31
CA GLY A 45 7.55 -9.19 5.47
C GLY A 45 8.18 -7.84 5.11
N MET A 46 8.44 -7.56 3.82
CA MET A 46 8.98 -6.28 3.41
C MET A 46 7.96 -5.17 3.65
N ARG A 47 8.47 -4.07 4.21
CA ARG A 47 7.73 -2.85 4.46
C ARG A 47 7.61 -2.03 3.19
N PHE A 48 6.42 -1.48 2.97
CA PHE A 48 6.17 -0.57 1.86
C PHE A 48 5.37 0.65 2.31
N ARG A 49 5.36 1.66 1.45
CA ARG A 49 4.49 2.82 1.56
C ARG A 49 3.74 3.03 0.24
N MET A 50 2.52 3.56 0.33
CA MET A 50 1.67 3.87 -0.81
C MET A 50 0.96 5.20 -0.54
N MET A 51 0.78 6.01 -1.57
CA MET A 51 0.08 7.28 -1.47
C MET A 51 -1.37 7.09 -1.93
N PHE A 52 -2.32 7.63 -1.18
CA PHE A 52 -3.73 7.67 -1.58
C PHE A 52 -4.21 9.12 -1.56
N GLU A 53 -5.02 9.49 -2.54
CA GLU A 53 -5.75 10.75 -2.52
C GLU A 53 -6.89 10.64 -1.50
N THR A 54 -6.98 11.60 -0.59
CA THR A 54 -8.04 11.66 0.44
C THR A 54 -8.66 13.05 0.40
N GLU A 55 -9.99 13.12 0.49
CA GLU A 55 -10.77 14.36 0.36
C GLU A 55 -10.30 15.46 1.34
N GLU A 56 -9.86 15.09 2.53
CA GLU A 56 -9.46 16.03 3.59
C GLU A 56 -7.99 16.51 3.51
N CYS A 57 -7.09 15.77 2.85
CA CYS A 57 -5.63 15.99 2.94
C CYS A 57 -4.91 16.09 1.59
N GLY A 58 -5.63 15.98 0.46
CA GLY A 58 -5.03 15.97 -0.88
C GLY A 58 -4.33 14.64 -1.19
N VAL A 59 -3.25 14.31 -0.47
CA VAL A 59 -2.54 13.02 -0.60
C VAL A 59 -2.02 12.56 0.77
N ARG A 60 -2.43 11.38 1.23
CA ARG A 60 -1.95 10.77 2.48
C ARG A 60 -1.09 9.53 2.21
N ARG A 61 -0.01 9.40 2.99
CA ARG A 61 0.89 8.25 2.95
C ARG A 61 0.40 7.17 3.89
N TYR A 62 0.27 5.96 3.37
CA TYR A 62 -0.08 4.78 4.13
C TYR A 62 1.06 3.78 4.08
N MET A 63 1.25 3.10 5.20
CA MET A 63 2.28 2.11 5.40
C MET A 63 1.66 0.72 5.53
N GLY A 64 2.35 -0.27 4.99
CA GLY A 64 1.94 -1.67 5.09
C GLY A 64 3.11 -2.63 4.99
N THR A 65 2.76 -3.91 5.05
CA THR A 65 3.66 -5.06 4.99
C THR A 65 3.17 -6.03 3.92
N ILE A 66 4.08 -6.57 3.11
CA ILE A 66 3.76 -7.62 2.14
C ILE A 66 3.55 -8.94 2.89
N THR A 67 2.37 -9.52 2.76
CA THR A 67 1.98 -10.78 3.43
C THR A 67 1.98 -11.98 2.49
N GLY A 68 1.99 -11.74 1.17
CA GLY A 68 1.96 -12.81 0.17
C GLY A 68 2.34 -12.30 -1.22
N ILE A 69 2.88 -13.19 -2.06
CA ILE A 69 3.21 -12.91 -3.46
C ILE A 69 2.62 -14.04 -4.29
N SER A 70 1.63 -13.72 -5.13
CA SER A 70 0.97 -14.69 -6.00
C SER A 70 0.21 -13.99 -7.12
N ASP A 71 0.12 -14.62 -8.29
CA ASP A 71 -0.80 -14.17 -9.34
C ASP A 71 -2.23 -14.04 -8.78
N LEU A 72 -2.98 -13.04 -9.26
CA LEU A 72 -4.39 -12.86 -8.88
C LEU A 72 -5.26 -14.01 -9.43
N ASP A 73 -4.97 -14.43 -10.65
CA ASP A 73 -5.65 -15.51 -11.36
C ASP A 73 -4.59 -16.30 -12.13
N PRO A 74 -3.95 -17.30 -11.48
CA PRO A 74 -2.84 -18.06 -12.07
C PRO A 74 -3.28 -18.93 -13.25
N VAL A 75 -4.58 -19.20 -13.40
CA VAL A 75 -5.13 -20.02 -14.49
C VAL A 75 -5.21 -19.19 -15.77
N ARG A 76 -5.75 -17.97 -15.69
CA ARG A 76 -5.97 -17.12 -16.87
C ARG A 76 -4.79 -16.20 -17.15
N TRP A 77 -4.05 -15.78 -16.13
CA TRP A 77 -3.02 -14.74 -16.21
C TRP A 77 -1.74 -15.16 -15.46
N LYS A 78 -1.15 -16.28 -15.88
CA LYS A 78 0.09 -16.80 -15.29
C LYS A 78 1.23 -15.77 -15.35
N ASN A 79 1.95 -15.62 -14.24
CA ASN A 79 3.04 -14.67 -14.01
C ASN A 79 2.62 -13.19 -14.12
N SER A 80 1.32 -12.90 -14.04
CA SER A 80 0.82 -11.53 -14.10
C SER A 80 1.20 -10.76 -12.85
N GLN A 81 1.68 -9.55 -13.07
CA GLN A 81 2.09 -8.63 -12.01
C GLN A 81 0.91 -7.75 -11.54
N TRP A 82 -0.28 -7.97 -12.12
CA TRP A 82 -1.51 -7.29 -11.71
C TRP A 82 -1.98 -7.79 -10.33
N ARG A 83 -2.00 -6.89 -9.34
CA ARG A 83 -2.45 -7.20 -7.97
C ARG A 83 -1.79 -8.45 -7.37
N ASN A 84 -0.52 -8.64 -7.69
CA ASN A 84 0.25 -9.83 -7.34
C ASN A 84 0.77 -9.82 -5.89
N LEU A 85 0.69 -8.68 -5.19
CA LEU A 85 1.11 -8.55 -3.80
C LEU A 85 -0.11 -8.57 -2.88
N GLN A 86 -0.13 -9.49 -1.92
CA GLN A 86 -1.02 -9.43 -0.76
C GLN A 86 -0.38 -8.55 0.31
N VAL A 87 -1.18 -7.67 0.91
CA VAL A 87 -0.67 -6.67 1.84
C VAL A 87 -1.53 -6.56 3.10
N GLY A 88 -0.89 -6.27 4.23
CA GLY A 88 -1.52 -5.84 5.47
C GLY A 88 -1.16 -4.38 5.76
N TRP A 89 -2.16 -3.57 6.11
CA TRP A 89 -1.98 -2.14 6.40
C TRP A 89 -1.78 -1.89 7.90
N ASP A 90 -0.92 -0.94 8.28
CA ASP A 90 -0.60 -0.68 9.69
C ASP A 90 -1.71 0.10 10.45
N GLU A 91 -2.39 1.03 9.78
CA GLU A 91 -3.41 1.89 10.42
C GLU A 91 -4.77 1.18 10.54
N SER A 92 -5.38 1.27 11.73
CA SER A 92 -6.67 0.67 12.09
C SER A 92 -7.91 1.21 11.35
N THR A 93 -7.75 2.16 10.43
CA THR A 93 -8.76 2.54 9.42
C THR A 93 -8.78 1.58 8.21
N ALA A 94 -8.44 0.30 8.44
CA ALA A 94 -8.17 -0.70 7.41
C ALA A 94 -9.38 -1.11 6.53
N GLY A 95 -10.59 -0.60 6.80
CA GLY A 95 -11.82 -1.04 6.14
C GLY A 95 -11.93 -0.73 4.63
N GLU A 96 -11.22 0.30 4.14
CA GLU A 96 -11.39 0.77 2.76
C GLU A 96 -10.21 0.44 1.82
N ARG A 97 -9.13 -0.17 2.35
CA ARG A 97 -7.91 -0.36 1.56
C ARG A 97 -7.90 -1.71 0.85
N PRO A 98 -7.32 -1.79 -0.36
CA PRO A 98 -7.22 -3.06 -1.06
C PRO A 98 -6.29 -4.02 -0.31
N ASN A 99 -6.71 -5.28 -0.18
CA ASN A 99 -5.89 -6.36 0.37
C ASN A 99 -4.83 -6.86 -0.62
N ARG A 100 -4.93 -6.45 -1.89
CA ARG A 100 -3.98 -6.76 -2.95
C ARG A 100 -3.65 -5.55 -3.80
N VAL A 101 -2.37 -5.36 -4.08
CA VAL A 101 -1.82 -4.26 -4.89
C VAL A 101 -0.81 -4.80 -5.88
N SER A 102 -0.49 -4.03 -6.92
CA SER A 102 0.52 -4.41 -7.92
C SER A 102 1.89 -3.90 -7.47
N VAL A 103 2.97 -4.53 -7.96
CA VAL A 103 4.33 -4.13 -7.59
C VAL A 103 4.68 -2.68 -7.94
N TRP A 104 4.03 -2.08 -8.94
CA TRP A 104 4.21 -0.67 -9.30
C TRP A 104 3.35 0.31 -8.50
N ASP A 105 2.43 -0.18 -7.65
CA ASP A 105 1.59 0.66 -6.80
C ASP A 105 2.29 1.05 -5.50
N ILE A 106 3.35 0.33 -5.12
CA ILE A 106 4.04 0.50 -3.85
C ILE A 106 5.43 1.13 -4.02
N GLU A 107 5.86 1.87 -3.00
CA GLU A 107 7.24 2.29 -2.83
C GLU A 107 7.85 1.42 -1.70
N PRO A 108 8.85 0.58 -2.01
CA PRO A 108 9.52 -0.20 -0.99
C PRO A 108 10.25 0.70 0.01
N VAL A 109 10.19 0.36 1.30
CA VAL A 109 10.91 1.09 2.35
C VAL A 109 12.23 0.36 2.62
N VAL A 110 13.34 0.94 2.15
CA VAL A 110 14.68 0.32 2.21
C VAL A 110 15.39 0.55 3.56
N THR A 111 14.73 1.23 4.52
CA THR A 111 15.39 1.64 5.77
C THR A 111 15.36 0.53 6.85
N PRO A 112 16.51 0.19 7.45
CA PRO A 112 16.60 -0.85 8.48
C PRO A 112 15.99 -0.44 9.84
N PHE A 113 15.51 0.79 9.99
CA PHE A 113 15.08 1.35 11.28
C PHE A 113 13.58 1.22 11.59
N TYR A 114 12.77 0.65 10.69
CA TYR A 114 11.32 0.43 10.90
C TYR A 114 10.95 -1.05 11.09
N ILE A 115 11.90 -1.88 11.55
CA ILE A 115 11.67 -3.32 11.76
C ILE A 115 10.77 -3.60 12.98
N CYS A 116 10.51 -2.60 13.82
CA CYS A 116 9.52 -2.70 14.89
C CYS A 116 8.56 -1.50 14.81
N PRO A 117 7.23 -1.67 14.80
CA PRO A 117 6.44 -0.73 15.58
C PRO A 117 7.06 -0.75 16.98
N PRO A 118 7.36 0.39 17.63
CA PRO A 118 7.84 0.34 19.02
C PRO A 118 6.90 -0.61 19.75
N PRO A 119 7.42 -1.66 20.40
CA PRO A 119 6.54 -2.57 21.11
C PRO A 119 5.71 -1.67 22.00
N PHE A 120 4.38 -1.76 21.87
CA PHE A 120 3.43 -1.09 22.73
C PHE A 120 3.54 -1.66 24.16
N PHE A 121 4.74 -1.74 24.73
CA PHE A 121 4.92 -1.54 26.14
C PHE A 121 4.59 -0.08 26.39
N ARG A 122 3.30 0.21 26.60
CA ARG A 122 2.97 1.27 27.55
C ARG A 122 3.73 0.88 28.82
N PRO A 123 4.72 1.64 29.29
CA PRO A 123 5.10 1.50 30.68
C PRO A 123 3.81 1.85 31.41
N LYS A 124 3.18 0.86 32.04
CA LYS A 124 2.30 1.18 33.16
C LYS A 124 3.23 1.87 34.14
N PHE A 125 3.26 3.21 34.11
CA PHE A 125 3.82 3.96 35.23
C PHE A 125 3.11 3.39 36.46
N PRO A 126 3.82 2.76 37.42
CA PRO A 126 3.21 2.58 38.71
C PRO A 126 2.91 4.00 39.19
N LYS A 127 1.62 4.32 39.36
CA LYS A 127 1.21 5.52 40.09
C LYS A 127 2.00 5.48 41.39
N GLN A 128 2.93 6.42 41.59
CA GLN A 128 3.56 6.56 42.88
C GLN A 128 2.47 6.92 43.89
N PRO A 129 2.29 6.14 44.98
CA PRO A 129 1.39 6.53 46.04
C PRO A 129 2.05 7.63 46.86
N GLY A 130 1.43 8.80 46.89
CA GLY A 130 1.65 9.79 47.95
C GLY A 130 2.61 10.92 47.59
N LEU A 131 2.03 12.03 47.12
CA LEU A 131 2.39 13.34 47.64
C LEU A 131 1.11 14.21 47.61
N PRO A 132 0.73 14.87 48.72
CA PRO A 132 -0.49 15.65 48.79
C PRO A 132 -0.38 16.93 47.97
N ASP A 133 -1.51 17.32 47.39
CA ASP A 133 -1.73 18.61 46.74
C ASP A 133 -1.47 19.74 47.75
N ASP A 134 -0.54 20.64 47.42
CA ASP A 134 -0.39 21.91 48.12
C ASP A 134 -1.13 22.98 47.29
N GLU A 135 -2.27 23.39 47.82
CA GLU A 135 -2.98 24.58 47.39
C GLU A 135 -2.14 25.82 47.74
N SER A 136 -1.81 26.64 46.76
CA SER A 136 -1.47 28.04 47.02
C SER A 136 -2.05 28.93 45.92
N ASP A 137 -3.16 29.54 46.30
CA ASP A 137 -3.86 30.69 45.73
C ASP A 137 -3.02 31.99 45.89
N MET A 138 -3.42 33.07 45.18
CA MET A 138 -2.85 34.45 45.08
C MET A 138 -1.63 34.62 44.15
N GLU A 139 -1.56 35.57 43.21
CA GLU A 139 -2.33 36.79 42.91
C GLU A 139 -2.17 37.14 41.41
#